data_AF-A0A2M9P1L5-F1
#
_entry.id   AF-A0A2M9P1L5-F1
#
_cell.length_a   1.000
_cell.length_b   1.000
_cell.length_c   1.000
_cell.angle_alpha   90.00
_cell.angle_beta   90.00
_cell.angle_gamma   90.00
#
_symmetry.space_group_name_H-M   'P 1'
#
loop_
_entity.id
_entity.type
_entity.pdbx_description
1 polymer ?
#
loop_
_entity_poly.entity_id
_entity_poly.type
_entity_poly.pdbx_seq_one_letter_code
_entity_poly.pdbx_strand_id
1 'polypeptide(L)'
;MSEKIWNEVDLYFSTKLHTTDQIMDSILKANAEAGLPAIDVSPNQGKFLHLLARLTGAKSILEIGTLGGYSSVWLARALPENGRLITL
;
A
#
# COMPACT_ATOMS: atom_id res chain seq x y z
N MET A 1 -24.14 1.13 -9.58
CA MET A 1 -23.51 2.22 -8.79
C MET A 1 -22.46 2.88 -9.66
N SER A 2 -22.31 4.20 -9.65
CA SER A 2 -21.37 4.91 -10.54
C SER A 2 -19.95 4.92 -9.98
N GLU A 3 -18.94 5.04 -10.87
CA GLU A 3 -17.53 5.20 -10.50
C GLU A 3 -17.31 6.38 -9.53
N LYS A 4 -18.05 7.48 -9.74
CA LYS A 4 -18.03 8.64 -8.85
C LYS A 4 -18.35 8.27 -7.40
N ILE A 5 -19.39 7.47 -7.16
CA ILE A 5 -19.78 7.08 -5.80
C ILE A 5 -18.68 6.21 -5.16
N TRP A 6 -18.07 5.30 -5.93
CA TRP A 6 -16.98 4.47 -5.42
C TRP A 6 -15.76 5.30 -5.00
N ASN A 7 -15.38 6.30 -5.80
CA ASN A 7 -14.27 7.19 -5.47
C ASN A 7 -14.57 8.05 -4.24
N GLU A 8 -15.81 8.56 -4.10
CA GLU A 8 -16.24 9.33 -2.92
C GLU A 8 -16.20 8.49 -1.64
N VAL A 9 -16.62 7.21 -1.72
CA VAL A 9 -16.57 6.29 -0.58
C VAL A 9 -15.13 5.92 -0.22
N ASP A 10 -14.27 5.64 -1.20
CA ASP A 10 -12.86 5.31 -0.94
C ASP A 10 -12.14 6.50 -0.29
N LEU A 11 -12.39 7.71 -0.77
CA LEU A 11 -11.87 8.95 -0.17
C LEU A 11 -12.40 9.17 1.25
N TYR A 12 -13.69 8.92 1.50
CA TYR A 12 -14.25 9.02 2.84
C TYR A 12 -13.52 8.09 3.83
N PHE A 13 -13.31 6.82 3.48
CA PHE A 13 -12.61 5.90 4.37
C PHE A 13 -11.12 6.22 4.51
N SER A 14 -10.46 6.59 3.41
CA SER A 14 -9.04 6.94 3.43
C SER A 14 -8.81 8.14 4.35
N THR A 15 -9.62 9.19 4.23
CA THR A 15 -9.49 10.39 5.09
C THR A 15 -9.84 10.14 6.56
N LYS A 16 -10.69 9.16 6.88
CA LYS A 16 -11.10 8.87 8.26
C LYS A 16 -10.23 7.84 8.96
N LEU A 17 -9.63 6.91 8.22
CA LEU A 17 -8.89 5.77 8.78
C LEU A 17 -7.38 5.88 8.60
N HIS A 18 -6.92 6.77 7.72
CA HIS A 18 -5.50 6.97 7.46
C HIS A 18 -5.02 8.28 8.08
N THR A 19 -3.87 8.22 8.73
CA THR A 19 -3.08 9.42 9.08
C THR A 19 -2.19 9.78 7.89
N THR A 20 -1.90 11.06 7.71
CA THR A 20 -0.91 11.53 6.73
C THR A 20 0.42 10.78 6.89
N ASP A 21 0.96 10.27 5.79
CA ASP A 21 2.20 9.50 5.75
C ASP A 21 3.09 10.01 4.61
N GLN A 22 4.01 10.89 4.97
CA GLN A 22 4.91 11.54 4.02
C GLN A 22 5.76 10.55 3.22
N ILE A 23 6.05 9.37 3.77
CA ILE A 23 6.81 8.33 3.05
C ILE A 23 5.95 7.77 1.92
N MET A 24 4.69 7.43 2.19
CA MET A 24 3.78 6.89 1.18
C MET A 24 3.52 7.91 0.06
N ASP A 25 3.33 9.18 0.42
CA ASP A 25 3.16 10.27 -0.55
C ASP A 25 4.42 10.46 -1.41
N SER A 26 5.61 10.36 -0.80
CA SER A 26 6.88 10.49 -1.52
C SER A 26 7.10 9.37 -2.54
N ILE A 27 6.63 8.15 -2.24
CA ILE A 27 6.71 7.02 -3.17
C ILE A 27 5.81 7.27 -4.39
N LEU A 28 4.56 7.66 -4.19
CA LEU A 28 3.64 7.95 -5.29
C LEU A 28 4.18 9.08 -6.18
N LYS A 29 4.75 10.12 -5.56
CA LYS A 29 5.40 11.21 -6.29
C LYS A 29 6.60 10.72 -7.09
N ALA A 30 7.49 9.93 -6.50
CA ALA A 30 8.65 9.37 -7.19
C ALA A 30 8.26 8.45 -8.35
N ASN A 31 7.19 7.65 -8.19
CA ASN A 31 6.67 6.79 -9.25
C ASN A 31 6.19 7.60 -10.44
N ALA A 32 5.44 8.68 -10.19
CA ALA A 32 4.97 9.59 -11.22
C ALA A 32 6.14 10.30 -11.93
N GLU A 33 7.13 10.79 -11.18
CA GLU A 33 8.33 11.44 -11.73
C GLU A 33 9.20 10.49 -12.58
N ALA A 34 9.22 9.20 -12.21
CA ALA A 34 9.90 8.14 -12.96
C ALA A 34 9.10 7.64 -14.18
N GLY A 35 7.89 8.16 -14.41
CA GLY A 35 7.03 7.74 -15.52
C GLY A 35 6.45 6.33 -15.38
N LEU A 36 6.37 5.81 -14.15
CA LEU A 36 5.75 4.51 -13.90
C LEU A 36 4.23 4.60 -14.12
N PRO A 37 3.58 3.51 -14.59
CA PRO A 37 2.13 3.48 -14.71
C PRO A 37 1.48 3.61 -13.32
N ALA A 38 0.40 4.38 -13.22
CA ALA A 38 -0.36 4.60 -11.99
C ALA A 38 -1.25 3.38 -11.66
N ILE A 39 -0.61 2.25 -11.36
CA ILE A 39 -1.24 0.97 -11.02
C ILE A 39 -0.90 0.51 -9.60
N ASP A 40 -0.38 1.42 -8.77
CA ASP A 40 -0.25 1.21 -7.33
C ASP A 40 -1.62 0.85 -6.72
N VAL A 41 -1.61 0.03 -5.66
CA VAL A 41 -2.82 -0.21 -4.87
C VAL A 41 -3.30 1.10 -4.24
N SER A 42 -4.62 1.24 -4.06
CA SER A 42 -5.16 2.40 -3.32
C SER A 42 -4.68 2.37 -1.86
N PRO A 43 -4.67 3.51 -1.14
CA PRO A 43 -4.30 3.53 0.28
C PRO A 43 -5.07 2.50 1.10
N ASN A 44 -6.40 2.44 0.94
CA ASN A 44 -7.24 1.49 1.67
C ASN A 44 -6.89 0.03 1.35
N GLN A 45 -6.56 -0.28 0.08
CA GLN A 45 -6.10 -1.61 -0.32
C GLN A 45 -4.73 -1.95 0.29
N GLY A 46 -3.79 -1.01 0.30
CA GLY A 46 -2.49 -1.19 0.96
C GLY A 46 -2.63 -1.43 2.48
N LYS A 47 -3.51 -0.68 3.14
CA LYS A 47 -3.83 -0.89 4.56
C LYS A 47 -4.45 -2.27 4.81
N PHE A 48 -5.32 -2.72 3.91
CA PHE A 48 -5.91 -4.05 3.99
C PHE A 48 -4.84 -5.15 3.90
N LEU A 49 -3.89 -5.05 2.96
CA LEU A 49 -2.76 -5.97 2.87
C LEU A 49 -1.91 -5.98 4.14
N HIS A 50 -1.63 -4.80 4.69
CA HIS A 50 -0.92 -4.67 5.97
C HIS A 50 -1.66 -5.38 7.11
N LEU A 51 -2.98 -5.20 7.21
CA LEU A 51 -3.79 -5.88 8.24
C LEU A 51 -3.80 -7.39 8.06
N LEU A 52 -3.92 -7.90 6.82
CA LEU A 52 -3.84 -9.34 6.55
C LEU A 52 -2.48 -9.93 6.96
N ALA A 53 -1.39 -9.26 6.62
CA ALA A 53 -0.05 -9.69 7.01
C ALA A 53 0.12 -9.70 8.54
N ARG A 54 -0.42 -8.70 9.25
CA ARG A 54 -0.39 -8.66 10.72
C ARG A 54 -1.25 -9.75 11.36
N LEU A 55 -2.47 -9.95 10.86
CA LEU A 55 -3.42 -10.94 11.41
C LEU A 55 -2.91 -12.38 11.23
N THR A 56 -2.16 -12.65 10.17
CA THR A 56 -1.55 -13.96 9.93
C THR A 56 -0.24 -14.14 10.70
N GLY A 57 0.29 -13.10 11.36
CA GLY A 57 1.59 -13.14 12.03
C GLY A 57 2.74 -13.39 11.06
N ALA A 58 2.66 -12.82 9.85
CA ALA A 58 3.63 -13.03 8.80
C ALA A 58 5.07 -12.68 9.26
N LYS A 59 6.01 -13.59 8.99
CA LYS A 59 7.45 -13.38 9.20
C LYS A 59 8.23 -13.34 7.88
N SER A 60 7.64 -13.89 6.81
CA SER A 60 8.19 -13.88 5.47
C SER A 60 7.06 -13.60 4.49
N ILE A 61 7.22 -12.61 3.62
CA ILE A 61 6.27 -12.25 2.58
C ILE A 61 6.99 -12.33 1.23
N LEU A 62 6.33 -12.92 0.23
CA LEU A 62 6.71 -12.84 -1.17
C LEU A 62 5.68 -11.96 -1.88
N GLU A 63 6.15 -10.91 -2.55
CA GLU A 63 5.39 -10.06 -3.45
C GLU A 63 5.87 -10.31 -4.89
N ILE A 64 4.94 -10.37 -5.84
CA ILE A 64 5.23 -10.54 -7.26
C ILE A 64 4.67 -9.31 -7.97
N GLY A 65 5.55 -8.47 -8.51
CA GLY A 65 5.25 -7.15 -9.04
C GLY A 65 5.54 -6.04 -8.01
N THR A 66 6.78 -5.53 -7.99
CA THR A 66 7.17 -4.43 -7.09
C THR A 66 6.63 -3.06 -7.51
N LEU A 67 6.57 -2.80 -8.83
CA LEU A 67 6.41 -1.44 -9.38
C LEU A 67 7.37 -0.46 -8.70
N GLY A 68 6.85 0.59 -8.06
CA GLY A 68 7.61 1.57 -7.30
C GLY A 68 7.60 1.35 -5.79
N GLY A 69 7.09 0.19 -5.33
CA GLY A 69 7.22 -0.24 -3.94
C GLY A 69 6.14 0.26 -2.97
N TYR A 70 5.04 0.84 -3.46
CA TYR A 70 3.97 1.36 -2.60
C TYR A 70 3.33 0.24 -1.75
N SER A 71 2.94 -0.88 -2.35
CA SER A 71 2.44 -2.07 -1.64
C SER A 71 3.54 -2.73 -0.79
N SER A 72 4.78 -2.73 -1.27
CA SER A 72 5.92 -3.31 -0.57
C SER A 72 6.13 -2.66 0.79
N VAL A 73 6.01 -1.33 0.89
CA VAL A 73 6.14 -0.63 2.17
C VAL A 73 4.99 -0.97 3.13
N TRP A 74 3.75 -1.11 2.66
CA TRP A 74 2.63 -1.58 3.49
C TRP A 74 2.87 -2.97 4.08
N LEU A 75 3.34 -3.91 3.24
CA LEU A 75 3.66 -5.29 3.62
C LEU A 75 4.85 -5.34 4.57
N ALA A 76 5.93 -4.61 4.26
CA ALA A 76 7.13 -4.57 5.08
C ALA A 76 6.86 -4.03 6.49
N ARG A 77 6.02 -3.00 6.62
CA ARG A 77 5.59 -2.45 7.93
C ARG A 77 4.76 -3.42 8.78
N ALA A 78 4.22 -4.49 8.20
CA ALA A 78 3.50 -5.50 8.95
C ALA A 78 4.42 -6.55 9.61
N LEU A 79 5.68 -6.63 9.17
CA LEU A 79 6.64 -7.63 9.62
C LEU A 79 7.26 -7.27 10.99
N PRO A 80 7.66 -8.26 11.80
CA PRO A 80 8.53 -8.03 12.96
C PRO A 80 9.94 -7.59 12.50
N GLU A 81 10.78 -7.09 13.42
CA GLU A 81 12.14 -6.62 13.11
C GLU A 81 13.01 -7.66 12.40
N ASN A 82 12.82 -8.95 12.71
CA ASN A 82 13.53 -10.07 12.07
C ASN A 82 12.76 -10.68 10.89
N GLY A 83 11.69 -10.03 10.44
CA GLY A 83 10.91 -10.46 9.29
C GLY A 83 11.57 -10.08 7.96
N ARG A 84 11.10 -10.70 6.89
CA ARG A 84 11.63 -10.44 5.53
C ARG A 84 10.51 -10.29 4.51
N LEU A 85 10.65 -9.31 3.63
CA LEU A 85 9.91 -9.18 2.39
C LEU A 85 10.85 -9.48 1.22
N ILE A 86 10.41 -10.32 0.30
CA ILE A 86 11.02 -10.52 -1.02
C ILE A 86 10.03 -9.99 -2.05
N THR A 87 10.50 -9.18 -2.98
CA THR A 87 9.68 -8.67 -4.08
C THR A 87 10.46 -8.78 -5.39
N LEU A 88 9.76 -9.04 -6.49
CA LEU A 88 10.31 -9.32 -7.83
C LEU A 88 9.50 -8.59 -8.92
#